data_AF-A0A564YSU8-F1
#
_entry.id   AF-A0A564YSU8-F1
#
_cell.length_a   1.000
_cell.length_b   1.000
_cell.length_c   1.000
_cell.angle_alpha   90.00
_cell.angle_beta   90.00
_cell.angle_gamma   90.00
#
_symmetry.space_group_name_H-M   'P 1'
#
loop_
_entity.id
_entity.type
_entity.pdbx_description
1 polymer ?
#
loop_
_entity_poly.entity_id
_entity_poly.type
_entity_poly.pdbx_seq_one_letter_code
_entity_poly.pdbx_strand_id
1 'polypeptide(L)'
;MWGVNLLIGLDTGLSLLDRSGEGKVYSLISRRRFSQMAVLEGQNILVTISGRKNRLRVYYLSWLKSKIMKSEGCDKKNGWVNVGENLHGAVTFKIVKHENIKFLVIALRDSVEIYAWAPRPYHKFMAFKHFSSLHFRPLLVDLTVEENQRLKVIYGSEAGFHAIDLDTNTVFDLYLCPKPNRGTITPHCIVVLPNTDGLQLLLCYDTEGVYVDTSGKMTKNVVIQWGETPTSVAYIASSGQLLGWGLRAIEVRSAATGHLDGVFMHKREQRFKFLCERNDKVFFSNTRSGSPQVSMMTLSGIHW
;
A
#
# COMPACT_ATOMS: atom_id res chain seq x y z
N MET A 1 0.15 20.86 9.36
CA MET A 1 1.56 20.42 9.17
C MET A 1 1.62 19.15 8.31
N TRP A 2 1.14 18.00 8.76
CA TRP A 2 1.18 16.75 7.97
C TRP A 2 0.26 16.76 6.74
N GLY A 3 -0.79 17.59 6.76
CA GLY A 3 -1.77 17.77 5.68
C GLY A 3 -1.23 18.29 4.34
N VAL A 4 -0.22 19.15 4.41
CA VAL A 4 0.32 19.88 3.25
C VAL A 4 1.71 19.34 2.88
N ASN A 5 2.43 18.80 3.86
CA ASN A 5 3.83 18.40 3.74
C ASN A 5 3.96 16.91 3.40
N LEU A 6 5.08 16.53 2.79
CA LEU A 6 5.33 15.13 2.41
C LEU A 6 6.42 14.54 3.30
N LEU A 7 6.13 13.39 3.93
CA LEU A 7 7.13 12.56 4.56
C LEU A 7 7.73 11.63 3.51
N ILE A 8 9.04 11.75 3.28
CA ILE A 8 9.77 11.01 2.26
C ILE A 8 10.73 10.04 2.94
N GLY A 9 10.46 8.75 2.77
CA GLY A 9 11.36 7.67 3.15
C GLY A 9 12.38 7.40 2.05
N LEU A 10 13.66 7.40 2.42
CA LEU A 10 14.80 7.11 1.55
C LEU A 10 15.61 5.95 2.14
N ASP A 11 16.55 5.42 1.35
CA ASP A 11 17.53 4.45 1.85
C ASP A 11 18.46 5.05 2.92
N THR A 12 18.66 6.37 2.87
CA THR A 12 19.53 7.12 3.79
C THR A 12 18.81 7.64 5.02
N GLY A 13 17.48 7.75 5.03
CA GLY A 13 16.75 8.37 6.12
C GLY A 13 15.29 8.72 5.83
N LEU A 14 14.68 9.41 6.79
CA LEU A 14 13.34 10.00 6.69
C LEU A 14 13.48 11.51 6.67
N SER A 15 12.85 12.16 5.69
CA SER A 15 12.82 13.63 5.57
C SER A 15 11.39 14.14 5.48
N LEU A 16 11.16 15.37 5.93
CA LEU A 16 9.94 16.14 5.67
C LEU A 16 10.21 17.17 4.59
N LEU A 17 9.44 17.14 3.51
CA LEU A 17 9.36 18.21 2.53
C LEU A 17 8.22 19.15 2.93
N ASP A 18 8.57 20.35 3.38
CA ASP A 18 7.62 21.40 3.72
C ASP A 18 7.14 22.11 2.47
N ARG A 19 5.84 21.99 2.19
CA ARG A 19 5.20 22.60 1.02
C ARG A 19 4.31 23.78 1.40
N SER A 20 4.27 24.15 2.68
CA SER A 20 3.47 25.27 3.17
C SER A 20 4.18 26.63 3.02
N GLY A 21 5.48 26.63 2.70
CA GLY A 21 6.30 27.82 2.49
C GLY A 21 7.34 27.62 1.39
N GLU A 22 8.60 27.99 1.65
CA GLU A 22 9.72 28.02 0.68
C GLU A 22 10.20 26.66 0.13
N GLY A 23 9.54 25.53 0.43
CA GLY A 23 9.97 24.22 -0.07
C GLY A 23 11.11 23.58 0.74
N LYS A 24 11.28 23.92 2.02
CA LYS A 24 12.39 23.43 2.85
C LYS A 24 12.31 21.91 3.10
N VAL A 25 13.48 21.27 3.13
CA VAL A 25 13.62 19.83 3.47
C VAL A 25 14.25 19.69 4.84
N TYR A 26 13.55 19.02 5.76
CA TYR A 26 14.02 18.74 7.11
C TYR A 26 14.37 17.26 7.27
N SER A 27 15.61 16.95 7.61
CA SER A 27 16.02 15.58 7.96
C SER A 27 15.50 15.21 9.35
N LEU A 28 14.73 14.13 9.45
CA LEU A 28 14.11 13.68 10.71
C LEU A 28 14.84 12.48 11.33
N ILE A 29 15.25 11.53 10.48
CA ILE A 29 15.96 10.31 10.89
C ILE A 29 17.02 10.01 9.85
N SER A 30 18.28 9.88 10.27
CA SER A 30 19.39 9.55 9.38
C SER A 30 19.85 8.10 9.55
N ARG A 31 20.55 7.57 8.55
CA ARG A 31 21.21 6.24 8.53
C ARG A 31 20.24 5.08 8.74
N ARG A 32 19.00 5.25 8.30
CA ARG A 32 17.98 4.20 8.36
C ARG A 32 17.16 4.22 7.07
N ARG A 33 17.16 3.08 6.37
CA ARG A 33 16.31 2.86 5.20
C ARG A 33 14.84 2.80 5.58
N PHE A 34 13.98 3.44 4.80
CA PHE A 34 12.53 3.33 4.87
C PHE A 34 12.01 2.76 3.55
N SER A 35 11.48 1.55 3.56
CA SER A 35 11.03 0.86 2.34
C SER A 35 9.54 1.04 2.07
N GLN A 36 8.73 1.15 3.12
CA GLN A 36 7.30 1.40 3.03
C GLN A 36 6.84 2.20 4.24
N MET A 37 5.87 3.10 4.04
CA MET A 37 5.40 4.03 5.05
C MET A 37 3.90 4.31 4.88
N ALA A 38 3.19 4.50 5.99
CA ALA A 38 1.81 4.94 6.01
C ALA A 38 1.55 5.87 7.20
N VAL A 39 0.92 7.01 6.95
CA VAL A 39 0.62 8.01 7.98
C VAL A 39 -0.83 7.84 8.45
N LEU A 40 -1.03 7.83 9.76
CA LEU A 40 -2.35 7.88 10.39
C LEU A 40 -2.40 9.12 11.29
N GLU A 41 -2.77 10.25 10.70
CA GLU A 41 -2.79 11.55 11.38
C GLU A 41 -3.73 11.53 12.60
N GLY A 42 -4.91 10.93 12.47
CA GLY A 42 -5.87 10.81 13.57
C GLY A 42 -5.39 9.95 14.75
N GLN A 43 -4.37 9.12 14.57
CA GLN A 43 -3.73 8.34 15.64
C GLN A 43 -2.37 8.92 16.04
N ASN A 44 -1.94 10.03 15.43
CA ASN A 44 -0.63 10.63 15.66
C ASN A 44 0.54 9.64 15.40
N ILE A 45 0.43 8.79 14.39
CA ILE A 45 1.46 7.77 14.08
C ILE A 45 1.87 7.71 12.60
N LEU A 46 3.11 7.26 12.40
CA LEU A 46 3.68 6.83 11.13
C LEU A 46 4.09 5.36 11.26
N VAL A 47 3.44 4.47 10.51
CA VAL A 47 3.78 3.05 10.41
C VAL A 47 4.80 2.86 9.29
N THR A 48 5.86 2.10 9.53
CA THR A 48 6.97 1.94 8.57
C THR A 48 7.51 0.52 8.53
N ILE A 49 7.94 0.07 7.37
CA ILE A 49 8.97 -0.96 7.26
C ILE A 49 10.31 -0.24 7.13
N SER A 50 11.23 -0.46 8.08
CA SER A 50 12.48 0.28 8.11
C SER A 50 13.67 -0.48 8.69
N GLY A 51 14.87 -0.01 8.35
CA GLY A 51 16.17 -0.56 8.75
C GLY A 51 16.56 -1.83 8.01
N ARG A 52 17.79 -2.31 8.25
CA ARG A 52 18.38 -3.46 7.53
C ARG A 52 17.61 -4.78 7.70
N LYS A 53 16.91 -4.94 8.82
CA LYS A 53 16.10 -6.14 9.12
C LYS A 53 14.63 -6.02 8.67
N ASN A 54 14.26 -4.97 7.93
CA ASN A 54 12.87 -4.68 7.54
C ASN A 54 11.88 -4.83 8.71
N ARG A 55 12.15 -4.11 9.80
CA ARG A 55 11.27 -4.16 10.98
C ARG A 55 10.09 -3.23 10.80
N LEU A 56 8.93 -3.68 11.27
CA LEU A 56 7.75 -2.84 11.34
C LEU A 56 7.84 -1.94 12.58
N ARG A 57 7.81 -0.61 12.36
CA ARG A 57 7.93 0.41 13.42
C ARG A 57 6.85 1.44 13.33
N VAL A 58 6.37 1.87 14.50
CA VAL A 58 5.45 2.98 14.67
C VAL A 58 6.22 4.16 15.27
N TYR A 59 6.29 5.27 14.55
CA TYR A 59 6.84 6.53 15.02
C TYR A 59 5.70 7.47 15.41
N TYR A 60 5.84 8.20 16.52
CA TYR A 60 4.85 9.23 16.88
C TYR A 60 5.09 10.49 16.04
N LEU A 61 4.04 11.01 15.39
CA LEU A 61 4.14 12.20 14.56
C LEU A 61 4.49 13.43 15.40
N SER A 62 3.96 13.53 16.62
CA SER A 62 4.34 14.59 17.57
C SER A 62 5.83 14.60 17.90
N TRP A 63 6.47 13.42 18.00
CA TRP A 63 7.91 13.31 18.21
C TRP A 63 8.71 13.65 16.95
N LEU A 64 8.23 13.28 15.76
CA LEU A 64 8.85 13.74 14.51
C LEU A 64 8.76 15.27 14.36
N LYS A 65 7.66 15.87 14.80
CA LYS A 65 7.45 17.32 14.80
C LYS A 65 8.43 18.05 15.74
N SER A 66 8.70 17.51 16.93
CA SER A 66 9.62 18.16 17.88
C SER A 66 11.05 18.26 17.34
N LYS A 67 11.48 17.31 16.51
CA LYS A 67 12.78 17.36 15.81
C LYS A 67 12.94 18.54 14.84
N ILE A 68 11.84 19.06 14.32
CA ILE A 68 11.85 20.22 13.42
C ILE A 68 11.86 21.51 14.24
N MET A 69 10.98 21.57 15.24
CA MET A 69 10.76 22.78 16.04
C MET A 69 11.86 23.04 17.09
N LYS A 70 12.82 22.12 17.26
CA LYS A 70 13.87 22.18 18.30
C LYS A 70 13.30 22.54 19.69
N SER A 71 12.10 22.06 20.01
CA SER A 71 11.45 22.38 21.28
C SER A 71 12.24 21.74 22.44
N GLU A 72 12.74 22.57 23.35
CA GLU A 72 13.50 22.13 24.51
C GLU A 72 12.66 21.17 25.39
N GLY A 73 13.26 20.03 25.78
CA GLY A 73 12.67 19.09 26.75
C GLY A 73 11.95 17.85 26.20
N CYS A 74 11.79 17.70 24.87
CA CYS A 74 11.06 16.56 24.27
C CYS A 74 11.90 15.27 24.11
N ASP A 75 13.22 15.32 24.32
CA ASP A 75 14.17 14.26 23.95
C ASP A 75 14.23 13.03 24.88
N LYS A 76 13.46 12.98 25.97
CA LYS A 76 13.63 11.93 26.99
C LYS A 76 12.86 10.63 26.74
N LYS A 77 11.93 10.56 25.78
CA LYS A 77 11.15 9.34 25.48
C LYS A 77 11.47 8.80 24.08
N ASN A 78 11.58 7.48 23.98
CA ASN A 78 11.75 6.80 22.69
C ASN A 78 10.53 7.10 21.81
N GLY A 79 10.70 7.88 20.75
CA GLY A 79 9.59 8.34 19.90
C GLY A 79 9.03 7.30 18.93
N TRP A 80 9.40 6.04 19.11
CA TRP A 80 8.95 4.94 18.28
C TRP A 80 8.90 3.63 19.06
N VAL A 81 8.09 2.70 18.57
CA VAL A 81 7.97 1.32 19.07
C VAL A 81 8.02 0.35 17.89
N ASN A 82 8.53 -0.88 18.12
CA ASN A 82 8.37 -1.95 17.13
C ASN A 82 6.95 -2.51 17.23
N VAL A 83 6.37 -2.91 16.10
CA VAL A 83 5.14 -3.71 16.07
C VAL A 83 5.57 -5.17 16.13
N GLY A 84 5.11 -5.89 17.17
CA GLY A 84 5.60 -7.25 17.48
C GLY A 84 7.03 -7.25 18.03
N GLU A 85 7.32 -8.12 18.99
CA GLU A 85 8.66 -8.17 19.60
C GLU A 85 9.71 -8.76 18.65
N ASN A 86 9.33 -9.80 17.88
CA ASN A 86 10.23 -10.55 17.01
C ASN A 86 9.92 -10.40 15.52
N LEU A 87 9.07 -9.45 15.14
CA LEU A 87 8.68 -9.21 13.75
C LEU A 87 9.84 -8.57 12.96
N HIS A 88 10.42 -9.34 12.05
CA HIS A 88 11.47 -8.92 11.13
C HIS A 88 11.25 -9.52 9.75
N GLY A 89 11.87 -8.95 8.73
CA GLY A 89 11.72 -9.43 7.36
C GLY A 89 10.35 -9.13 6.73
N ALA A 90 9.66 -8.08 7.20
CA ALA A 90 8.41 -7.65 6.59
C ALA A 90 8.61 -7.34 5.10
N VAL A 91 7.77 -7.95 4.26
CA VAL A 91 7.76 -7.78 2.80
C VAL A 91 6.96 -6.53 2.46
N THR A 92 5.73 -6.45 2.96
CA THR A 92 4.82 -5.32 2.78
C THR A 92 3.79 -5.30 3.91
N PHE A 93 3.08 -4.18 4.07
CA PHE A 93 1.90 -4.11 4.91
C PHE A 93 0.77 -3.33 4.23
N LYS A 94 -0.45 -3.56 4.69
CA LYS A 94 -1.64 -2.78 4.34
C LYS A 94 -2.35 -2.35 5.61
N ILE A 95 -2.82 -1.11 5.62
CA ILE A 95 -3.71 -0.61 6.67
C ILE A 95 -5.11 -0.50 6.08
N VAL A 96 -6.03 -1.27 6.64
CA VAL A 96 -7.45 -1.28 6.25
C VAL A 96 -8.26 -0.65 7.36
N LYS A 97 -9.06 0.35 6.99
CA LYS A 97 -9.95 1.06 7.92
C LYS A 97 -11.37 0.57 7.64
N HIS A 98 -12.03 0.05 8.66
CA HIS A 98 -13.42 -0.36 8.57
C HIS A 98 -14.14 0.12 9.83
N GLU A 99 -15.18 0.93 9.64
CA GLU A 99 -15.86 1.64 10.73
C GLU A 99 -14.83 2.35 11.66
N ASN A 100 -14.84 2.00 12.95
CA ASN A 100 -13.94 2.55 13.96
C ASN A 100 -12.62 1.77 14.09
N ILE A 101 -12.53 0.59 13.48
CA ILE A 101 -11.41 -0.33 13.60
C ILE A 101 -10.40 -0.09 12.49
N LYS A 102 -9.11 -0.27 12.82
CA LYS A 102 -8.01 -0.16 11.86
C LYS A 102 -7.19 -1.42 11.97
N PHE A 103 -7.17 -2.18 10.88
CA PHE A 103 -6.37 -3.38 10.77
C PHE A 103 -5.05 -3.05 10.11
N LEU A 104 -3.99 -3.67 10.59
CA LEU A 104 -2.65 -3.64 10.02
C LEU A 104 -2.33 -5.08 9.63
N VAL A 105 -2.40 -5.37 8.33
CA VAL A 105 -2.09 -6.67 7.75
C VAL A 105 -0.68 -6.64 7.20
N ILE A 106 0.13 -7.63 7.56
CA ILE A 106 1.57 -7.65 7.34
C ILE A 106 1.92 -8.94 6.62
N ALA A 107 2.54 -8.82 5.46
CA ALA A 107 3.16 -9.93 4.75
C ALA A 107 4.59 -10.11 5.26
N LEU A 108 4.89 -11.31 5.76
CA LEU A 108 6.26 -11.78 6.03
C LEU A 108 6.70 -12.71 4.90
N ARG A 109 7.82 -13.43 5.06
CA ARG A 109 8.34 -14.29 3.98
C ARG A 109 7.42 -15.49 3.69
N ASP A 110 6.85 -16.08 4.71
CA ASP A 110 6.12 -17.34 4.70
C ASP A 110 4.89 -17.30 5.62
N SER A 111 4.53 -16.11 6.09
CA SER A 111 3.41 -15.90 7.00
C SER A 111 2.74 -14.55 6.79
N VAL A 112 1.54 -14.44 7.33
CA VAL A 112 0.76 -13.20 7.42
C VAL A 112 0.43 -12.94 8.88
N GLU A 113 0.68 -11.72 9.35
CA GLU A 113 0.23 -11.26 10.67
C GLU A 113 -0.79 -10.14 10.54
N ILE A 114 -1.77 -10.15 11.45
CA ILE A 114 -2.84 -9.16 11.51
C ILE A 114 -2.81 -8.54 12.89
N TYR A 115 -2.82 -7.22 12.94
CA TYR A 115 -2.96 -6.44 14.16
C TYR A 115 -4.18 -5.52 14.05
N ALA A 116 -4.82 -5.25 15.17
CA ALA A 116 -5.91 -4.28 15.26
C ALA A 116 -5.47 -3.08 16.13
N TRP A 117 -5.88 -1.88 15.74
CA TRP A 117 -5.61 -0.68 16.53
C TRP A 117 -6.46 -0.66 17.81
N ALA A 118 -5.82 -0.67 18.97
CA ALA A 118 -6.50 -0.47 20.24
C ALA A 118 -6.50 1.02 20.62
N PRO A 119 -7.67 1.61 20.96
CA PRO A 119 -7.76 2.98 21.43
C PRO A 119 -7.09 3.14 22.81
N ARG A 120 -7.19 4.34 23.40
CA ARG A 120 -6.72 4.57 24.77
C ARG A 120 -7.44 3.62 25.74
N PRO A 121 -6.75 3.09 26.75
CA PRO A 121 -5.41 3.48 27.23
C PRO A 121 -4.23 2.84 26.48
N TYR A 122 -4.45 1.82 25.65
CA TYR A 122 -3.35 1.07 25.01
C TYR A 122 -2.65 1.86 23.89
N HIS A 123 -3.42 2.55 23.04
CA HIS A 123 -2.92 3.43 21.98
C HIS A 123 -1.80 2.79 21.12
N LYS A 124 -2.02 1.54 20.71
CA LYS A 124 -1.07 0.75 19.93
C LYS A 124 -1.78 -0.32 19.09
N PHE A 125 -1.08 -0.85 18.09
CA PHE A 125 -1.51 -2.05 17.38
C PHE A 125 -1.34 -3.28 18.28
N MET A 126 -2.42 -4.03 18.47
CA MET A 126 -2.49 -5.28 19.24
C MET A 126 -2.55 -6.46 18.26
N ALA A 127 -1.82 -7.54 18.56
CA ALA A 127 -1.86 -8.74 17.74
C ALA A 127 -3.28 -9.30 17.69
N PHE A 128 -3.74 -9.67 16.50
CA PHE A 128 -5.07 -10.21 16.24
C PHE A 128 -4.99 -11.67 15.82
N LYS A 129 -4.32 -11.95 14.68
CA LYS A 129 -4.11 -13.31 14.16
C LYS A 129 -2.76 -13.45 13.45
N HIS A 130 -2.26 -14.68 13.40
CA HIS A 130 -1.01 -15.03 12.74
C HIS A 130 -1.20 -16.35 11.97
N PHE A 131 -0.86 -16.35 10.70
CA PHE A 131 -0.96 -17.49 9.80
C PHE A 131 0.43 -17.81 9.24
N SER A 132 1.04 -18.89 9.71
CA SER A 132 2.36 -19.36 9.28
C SER A 132 2.28 -20.49 8.26
N SER A 133 3.44 -20.78 7.65
CA SER A 133 3.62 -21.92 6.74
C SER A 133 2.69 -21.85 5.53
N LEU A 134 2.51 -20.63 4.99
CA LEU A 134 1.74 -20.44 3.77
C LEU A 134 2.44 -21.15 2.61
N HIS A 135 1.67 -21.91 1.83
CA HIS A 135 2.19 -22.65 0.69
C HIS A 135 2.82 -21.70 -0.35
N PHE A 136 2.16 -20.59 -0.61
CA PHE A 136 2.65 -19.55 -1.49
C PHE A 136 3.13 -18.32 -0.69
N ARG A 137 4.29 -17.80 -1.09
CA ARG A 137 4.90 -16.64 -0.43
C ARG A 137 4.10 -15.36 -0.70
N PRO A 138 3.66 -14.63 0.34
CA PRO A 138 2.94 -13.38 0.15
C PRO A 138 3.90 -12.26 -0.28
N LEU A 139 3.60 -11.66 -1.43
CA LEU A 139 4.27 -10.49 -2.01
C LEU A 139 3.46 -9.21 -1.84
N LEU A 140 2.14 -9.37 -1.77
CA LEU A 140 1.14 -8.32 -1.58
C LEU A 140 0.10 -8.80 -0.56
N VAL A 141 -0.45 -7.91 0.26
CA VAL A 141 -1.57 -8.22 1.16
C VAL A 141 -2.63 -7.11 1.12
N ASP A 142 -3.88 -7.50 1.32
CA ASP A 142 -5.01 -6.63 1.64
C ASP A 142 -5.97 -7.37 2.60
N LEU A 143 -6.98 -6.66 3.10
CA LEU A 143 -8.04 -7.21 3.92
C LEU A 143 -9.38 -6.73 3.39
N THR A 144 -10.28 -7.66 3.12
CA THR A 144 -11.68 -7.34 2.86
C THR A 144 -12.52 -7.62 4.10
N VAL A 145 -13.52 -6.78 4.31
CA VAL A 145 -14.55 -6.94 5.33
C VAL A 145 -15.86 -7.15 4.60
N GLU A 146 -16.39 -8.35 4.66
CA GLU A 146 -17.64 -8.75 4.02
C GLU A 146 -18.85 -8.32 4.87
N GLU A 147 -20.04 -8.45 4.29
CA GLU A 147 -21.29 -8.37 5.03
C GLU A 147 -21.25 -9.28 6.27
N ASN A 148 -21.82 -8.82 7.39
CA ASN A 148 -21.74 -9.45 8.72
C ASN A 148 -20.36 -9.43 9.39
N GLN A 149 -19.48 -8.49 9.03
CA GLN A 149 -18.16 -8.30 9.66
C GLN A 149 -17.20 -9.48 9.49
N ARG A 150 -17.42 -10.33 8.47
CA ARG A 150 -16.51 -11.44 8.16
C ARG A 150 -15.24 -10.90 7.53
N LEU A 151 -14.10 -11.33 8.05
CA LEU A 151 -12.80 -10.83 7.63
C LEU A 151 -12.10 -11.86 6.74
N LYS A 152 -11.59 -11.43 5.59
CA LYS A 152 -10.69 -12.26 4.77
C LYS A 152 -9.44 -11.48 4.41
N VAL A 153 -8.28 -12.06 4.69
CA VAL A 153 -7.01 -11.52 4.15
C VAL A 153 -6.85 -12.05 2.75
N ILE A 154 -6.53 -11.15 1.81
CA ILE A 154 -6.18 -11.51 0.46
C ILE A 154 -4.68 -11.27 0.29
N TYR A 155 -3.96 -12.23 -0.28
CA TYR A 155 -2.54 -12.05 -0.59
C TYR A 155 -2.21 -12.49 -2.00
N GLY A 156 -1.34 -11.74 -2.67
CA GLY A 156 -0.78 -12.08 -3.98
C GLY A 156 0.56 -12.77 -3.82
N SER A 157 0.82 -13.77 -4.66
CA SER A 157 2.06 -14.54 -4.72
C SER A 157 2.58 -14.63 -6.16
N GLU A 158 3.67 -15.37 -6.36
CA GLU A 158 4.19 -15.67 -7.69
C GLU A 158 3.32 -16.66 -8.48
N ALA A 159 2.38 -17.37 -7.84
CA ALA A 159 1.48 -18.32 -8.51
C ALA A 159 0.11 -17.73 -8.83
N GLY A 160 -0.32 -16.71 -8.09
CA GLY A 160 -1.70 -16.25 -8.10
C GLY A 160 -2.07 -15.38 -6.92
N PHE A 161 -3.36 -15.39 -6.58
CA PHE A 161 -3.93 -14.73 -5.42
C PHE A 161 -4.69 -15.73 -4.57
N HIS A 162 -4.59 -15.55 -3.26
CA HIS A 162 -5.07 -16.48 -2.26
C HIS A 162 -5.84 -15.71 -1.19
N ALA A 163 -6.76 -16.39 -0.53
CA ALA A 163 -7.52 -15.86 0.59
C ALA A 163 -7.24 -16.67 1.87
N ILE A 164 -7.30 -15.96 2.99
CA ILE A 164 -7.33 -16.55 4.33
C ILE A 164 -8.63 -16.11 4.96
N ASP A 165 -9.53 -17.05 5.22
CA ASP A 165 -10.77 -16.81 5.92
C ASP A 165 -10.49 -16.78 7.43
N LEU A 166 -10.73 -15.63 8.06
CA LEU A 166 -10.38 -15.45 9.47
C LEU A 166 -11.36 -16.16 10.41
N ASP A 167 -12.55 -16.53 9.98
CA ASP A 167 -13.49 -17.21 10.88
C ASP A 167 -13.14 -18.70 10.97
N THR A 168 -12.85 -19.31 9.82
CA THR A 168 -12.51 -20.74 9.70
C THR A 168 -11.01 -21.03 9.81
N ASN A 169 -10.17 -20.00 9.71
CA ASN A 169 -8.71 -20.09 9.58
C ASN A 169 -8.24 -20.91 8.37
N THR A 170 -9.05 -20.99 7.32
CA THR A 170 -8.73 -21.76 6.10
C THR A 170 -8.00 -20.88 5.09
N VAL A 171 -7.04 -21.48 4.39
CA VAL A 171 -6.32 -20.83 3.28
C VAL A 171 -6.75 -21.52 1.99
N PHE A 172 -7.13 -20.73 0.99
CA PHE A 172 -7.58 -21.25 -0.31
C PHE A 172 -7.19 -20.31 -1.45
N ASP A 173 -7.17 -20.84 -2.66
CA ASP A 173 -6.80 -20.08 -3.85
C ASP A 173 -8.01 -19.34 -4.40
N LEU A 174 -7.87 -18.02 -4.60
CA LEU A 174 -8.89 -17.22 -5.29
C LEU A 174 -8.70 -17.25 -6.80
N TYR A 175 -7.44 -17.21 -7.22
CA TYR A 175 -7.08 -17.17 -8.63
C TYR A 175 -5.67 -17.70 -8.80
N LEU A 176 -5.52 -18.81 -9.53
CA LEU A 176 -4.22 -19.31 -9.97
C LEU A 176 -4.03 -18.96 -11.45
N CYS A 177 -2.85 -18.46 -11.82
CA CYS A 177 -2.60 -18.13 -13.21
C CYS A 177 -2.63 -19.41 -14.07
N PRO A 178 -3.50 -19.49 -15.10
CA PRO A 178 -3.70 -20.71 -15.88
C PRO A 178 -2.58 -21.00 -16.90
N LYS A 179 -1.51 -20.19 -16.97
CA LYS A 179 -0.43 -20.29 -17.97
C LYS A 179 0.83 -20.92 -17.36
N PRO A 180 0.98 -22.27 -17.34
CA PRO A 180 2.13 -22.96 -16.74
C PRO A 180 3.49 -22.56 -17.35
N ASN A 181 3.52 -22.09 -18.61
CA ASN A 181 4.77 -21.74 -19.30
C ASN A 181 5.34 -20.35 -18.96
N ARG A 182 4.62 -19.50 -18.19
CA ARG A 182 5.15 -18.17 -17.79
C ARG A 182 5.87 -18.16 -16.45
N GLY A 183 5.93 -19.31 -15.76
CA GLY A 183 6.84 -19.55 -14.63
C GLY A 183 6.44 -18.88 -13.32
N THR A 184 6.00 -17.62 -13.35
CA THR A 184 5.53 -16.85 -12.19
C THR A 184 4.74 -15.62 -12.68
N ILE A 185 3.89 -15.05 -11.82
CA ILE A 185 3.26 -13.73 -12.03
C ILE A 185 3.85 -12.69 -11.08
N THR A 186 3.77 -11.42 -11.47
CA THR A 186 4.06 -10.29 -10.58
C THR A 186 2.76 -9.61 -10.13
N PRO A 187 2.32 -9.78 -8.87
CA PRO A 187 1.12 -9.10 -8.38
C PRO A 187 1.38 -7.60 -8.24
N HIS A 188 0.46 -6.78 -8.76
CA HIS A 188 0.54 -5.32 -8.71
C HIS A 188 -0.35 -4.70 -7.64
N CYS A 189 -1.64 -5.05 -7.61
CA CYS A 189 -2.57 -4.57 -6.60
C CYS A 189 -3.78 -5.49 -6.42
N ILE A 190 -4.38 -5.41 -5.24
CA ILE A 190 -5.70 -5.99 -4.91
C ILE A 190 -6.62 -4.80 -4.68
N VAL A 191 -7.78 -4.80 -5.33
CA VAL A 191 -8.79 -3.76 -5.18
C VAL A 191 -10.08 -4.41 -4.72
N VAL A 192 -10.53 -4.08 -3.52
CA VAL A 192 -11.90 -4.38 -3.07
C VAL A 192 -12.82 -3.39 -3.78
N LEU A 193 -13.73 -3.89 -4.60
CA LEU A 193 -14.59 -3.03 -5.39
C LEU A 193 -15.61 -2.29 -4.49
N PRO A 194 -15.87 -1.00 -4.74
CA PRO A 194 -16.87 -0.26 -3.97
C PRO A 194 -18.27 -0.77 -4.29
N ASN A 195 -19.20 -0.62 -3.33
CA ASN A 195 -20.61 -1.01 -3.47
C ASN A 195 -20.84 -2.49 -3.78
N THR A 196 -19.94 -3.37 -3.30
CA THR A 196 -20.08 -4.83 -3.42
C THR A 196 -19.99 -5.53 -2.07
N ASP A 197 -20.18 -4.81 -0.96
CA ASP A 197 -20.12 -5.33 0.42
C ASP A 197 -18.86 -6.17 0.72
N GLY A 198 -17.73 -5.78 0.15
CA GLY A 198 -16.45 -6.49 0.29
C GLY A 198 -16.34 -7.82 -0.47
N LEU A 199 -17.36 -8.21 -1.24
CA LEU A 199 -17.46 -9.52 -1.89
C LEU A 199 -16.80 -9.59 -3.26
N GLN A 200 -16.54 -8.47 -3.94
CA GLN A 200 -15.90 -8.48 -5.27
C GLN A 200 -14.53 -7.82 -5.23
N LEU A 201 -13.60 -8.45 -5.94
CA LEU A 201 -12.20 -8.09 -6.00
C LEU A 201 -11.76 -7.92 -7.45
N LEU A 202 -10.90 -6.94 -7.69
CA LEU A 202 -10.11 -6.83 -8.90
C LEU A 202 -8.64 -7.11 -8.55
N LEU A 203 -8.08 -8.13 -9.19
CA LEU A 203 -6.73 -8.62 -8.97
C LEU A 203 -5.87 -8.28 -10.18
N CYS A 204 -4.93 -7.35 -10.02
CA CYS A 204 -4.06 -6.90 -11.11
C CYS A 204 -2.66 -7.52 -10.98
N TYR A 205 -2.16 -8.11 -12.06
CA TYR A 205 -0.86 -8.75 -12.11
C TYR A 205 -0.29 -8.73 -13.53
N ASP A 206 1.03 -8.63 -13.67
CA ASP A 206 1.69 -8.49 -14.98
C ASP A 206 0.98 -7.46 -15.89
N THR A 207 0.46 -7.90 -17.03
CA THR A 207 -0.28 -7.08 -18.00
C THR A 207 -1.79 -7.29 -17.92
N GLU A 208 -2.27 -8.04 -16.94
CA GLU A 208 -3.66 -8.49 -16.83
C GLU A 208 -4.33 -8.00 -15.52
N GLY A 209 -5.66 -7.99 -15.52
CA GLY A 209 -6.45 -7.78 -14.31
C GLY A 209 -7.77 -8.55 -14.39
N VAL A 210 -8.05 -9.34 -13.36
CA VAL A 210 -9.20 -10.26 -13.34
C VAL A 210 -10.17 -9.90 -12.22
N TYR A 211 -11.46 -10.08 -12.50
CA TYR A 211 -12.53 -9.84 -11.54
C TYR A 211 -12.98 -11.16 -10.93
N VAL A 212 -12.84 -11.27 -9.62
CA VAL A 212 -13.26 -12.45 -8.85
C VAL A 212 -14.12 -12.02 -7.67
N ASP A 213 -14.88 -12.95 -7.11
CA ASP A 213 -15.44 -12.79 -5.77
C ASP A 213 -14.49 -13.34 -4.69
N THR A 214 -14.84 -13.15 -3.43
CA THR A 214 -14.07 -13.65 -2.28
C THR A 214 -14.18 -15.16 -2.07
N SER A 215 -14.83 -15.89 -2.98
CA SER A 215 -14.82 -17.35 -3.08
C SER A 215 -13.95 -17.87 -4.23
N GLY A 216 -13.40 -16.98 -5.06
CA GLY A 216 -12.54 -17.30 -6.20
C GLY A 216 -13.30 -17.49 -7.52
N LYS A 217 -14.60 -17.20 -7.56
CA LYS A 217 -15.39 -17.30 -8.80
C LYS A 217 -15.22 -16.04 -9.64
N MET A 218 -15.00 -16.20 -10.94
CA MET A 218 -14.96 -15.09 -11.89
C MET A 218 -16.30 -14.33 -11.89
N THR A 219 -16.26 -13.02 -11.67
CA THR A 219 -17.46 -12.17 -11.61
C THR A 219 -17.71 -11.38 -12.89
N LYS A 220 -16.68 -11.22 -13.74
CA LYS A 220 -16.80 -10.59 -15.06
C LYS A 220 -16.00 -11.36 -16.10
N ASN A 221 -16.53 -11.37 -17.32
CA ASN A 221 -15.83 -11.93 -18.48
C ASN A 221 -14.77 -10.98 -19.07
N VAL A 222 -14.85 -9.70 -18.73
CA VAL A 222 -13.87 -8.69 -19.15
C VAL A 222 -12.62 -8.83 -18.30
N VAL A 223 -11.46 -8.80 -18.95
CA VAL A 223 -10.14 -8.78 -18.33
C VAL A 223 -9.50 -7.43 -18.65
N ILE A 224 -8.91 -6.78 -17.65
CA ILE A 224 -8.08 -5.60 -17.90
C ILE A 224 -6.83 -6.06 -18.62
N GLN A 225 -6.49 -5.42 -19.74
CA GLN A 225 -5.21 -5.63 -20.41
C GLN A 225 -4.48 -4.30 -20.56
N TRP A 226 -3.36 -4.17 -19.86
CA TRP A 226 -2.45 -3.04 -19.99
C TRP A 226 -1.71 -3.11 -21.33
N GLY A 227 -1.51 -1.97 -21.99
CA GLY A 227 -0.79 -1.89 -23.26
C GLY A 227 0.71 -2.22 -23.14
N GLU A 228 1.25 -2.14 -21.92
CA GLU A 228 2.57 -2.66 -21.55
C GLU A 228 2.59 -3.05 -20.07
N THR A 229 3.60 -3.82 -19.63
CA THR A 229 3.72 -4.21 -18.21
C THR A 229 3.91 -2.96 -17.33
N PRO A 230 2.94 -2.61 -16.48
CA PRO A 230 3.07 -1.47 -15.60
C PRO A 230 4.14 -1.75 -14.54
N THR A 231 5.00 -0.77 -14.31
CA THR A 231 6.00 -0.80 -13.24
C THR A 231 5.40 -0.55 -11.86
N SER A 232 4.21 0.06 -11.82
CA SER A 232 3.42 0.32 -10.64
C SER A 232 1.95 0.44 -11.06
N VAL A 233 1.04 -0.10 -10.27
CA VAL A 233 -0.41 0.12 -10.42
C VAL A 233 -0.94 0.68 -9.11
N ALA A 234 -1.78 1.71 -9.18
CA ALA A 234 -2.45 2.25 -8.01
C ALA A 234 -3.94 2.41 -8.28
N TYR A 235 -4.74 2.02 -7.30
CA TYR A 235 -6.15 2.32 -7.25
C TYR A 235 -6.36 3.65 -6.52
N ILE A 236 -7.08 4.55 -7.17
CA ILE A 236 -7.46 5.86 -6.65
C ILE A 236 -8.91 5.72 -6.16
N ALA A 237 -9.06 5.67 -4.84
CA ALA A 237 -10.35 5.35 -4.23
C ALA A 237 -11.40 6.46 -4.43
N SER A 238 -10.94 7.72 -4.54
CA SER A 238 -11.83 8.88 -4.74
C SER A 238 -12.54 8.87 -6.10
N SER A 239 -11.86 8.43 -7.16
CA SER A 239 -12.41 8.38 -8.53
C SER A 239 -12.81 6.98 -9.01
N GLY A 240 -12.41 5.93 -8.29
CA GLY A 240 -12.63 4.56 -8.72
C GLY A 240 -11.75 4.14 -9.91
N GLN A 241 -10.63 4.83 -10.13
CA GLN A 241 -9.74 4.61 -11.27
C GLN A 241 -8.48 3.85 -10.89
N LEU A 242 -7.97 3.06 -11.83
CA LEU A 242 -6.64 2.48 -11.81
C LEU A 242 -5.70 3.32 -12.65
N LEU A 243 -4.55 3.66 -12.09
CA LEU A 243 -3.42 4.23 -12.81
C LEU A 243 -2.35 3.16 -12.95
N GLY A 244 -2.02 2.80 -14.18
CA GLY A 244 -0.91 1.91 -14.52
C GLY A 244 0.26 2.71 -15.09
N TRP A 245 1.37 2.77 -14.36
CA TRP A 245 2.59 3.45 -14.80
C TRP A 245 3.44 2.52 -15.66
N GLY A 246 3.32 2.64 -16.97
CA GLY A 246 4.23 2.03 -17.94
C GLY A 246 5.54 2.83 -18.09
N LEU A 247 6.43 2.33 -18.96
CA LEU A 247 7.66 3.03 -19.33
C LEU A 247 7.40 4.17 -20.31
N ARG A 248 6.41 4.01 -21.18
CA ARG A 248 6.09 4.93 -22.28
C ARG A 248 4.83 5.74 -21.99
N ALA A 249 3.94 5.27 -21.13
CA ALA A 249 2.73 5.99 -20.79
C ALA A 249 2.20 5.67 -19.38
N ILE A 250 1.31 6.53 -18.88
CA ILE A 250 0.43 6.21 -17.76
C ILE A 250 -0.95 5.93 -18.34
N GLU A 251 -1.45 4.71 -18.15
CA GLU A 251 -2.82 4.34 -18.51
C GLU A 251 -3.76 4.57 -17.33
N VAL A 252 -4.90 5.18 -17.60
CA VAL A 252 -5.98 5.38 -16.62
C VAL A 252 -7.18 4.55 -17.05
N ARG A 253 -7.62 3.66 -16.17
CA ARG A 253 -8.72 2.73 -16.44
C ARG A 253 -9.76 2.77 -15.34
N SER A 254 -11.03 2.58 -15.67
CA SER A 254 -12.07 2.38 -14.66
C SER A 254 -11.85 1.04 -13.95
N ALA A 255 -11.72 1.05 -12.62
CA ALA A 255 -11.59 -0.19 -11.86
C ALA A 255 -12.87 -1.03 -11.96
N ALA A 256 -14.03 -0.40 -12.08
CA ALA A 256 -15.31 -1.10 -12.16
C ALA A 256 -15.50 -1.81 -13.50
N THR A 257 -15.17 -1.18 -14.63
CA THR A 257 -15.49 -1.73 -15.96
C THR A 257 -14.29 -2.24 -16.74
N GLY A 258 -13.07 -1.86 -16.35
CA GLY A 258 -11.83 -2.13 -17.08
C GLY A 258 -11.62 -1.24 -18.31
N HIS A 259 -12.57 -0.33 -18.58
CA HIS A 259 -12.52 0.61 -19.70
C HIS A 259 -11.30 1.53 -19.60
N LEU A 260 -10.71 1.88 -20.75
CA LEU A 260 -9.60 2.82 -20.84
C LEU A 260 -10.13 4.25 -20.88
N ASP A 261 -9.99 4.96 -19.76
CA ASP A 261 -10.47 6.34 -19.63
C ASP A 261 -9.46 7.33 -20.22
N GLY A 262 -8.15 7.03 -20.17
CA GLY A 262 -7.15 7.84 -20.86
C GLY A 262 -5.73 7.32 -20.80
N VAL A 263 -4.85 7.96 -21.58
CA VAL A 263 -3.43 7.60 -21.70
C VAL A 263 -2.57 8.86 -21.71
N PHE A 264 -1.61 8.94 -20.79
CA PHE A 264 -0.64 10.03 -20.71
C PHE A 264 0.72 9.57 -21.23
N MET A 265 1.03 9.92 -22.48
CA MET A 265 2.29 9.54 -23.13
C MET A 265 3.48 10.31 -22.54
N HIS A 266 4.59 9.61 -22.35
CA HIS A 266 5.86 10.20 -21.97
C HIS A 266 6.66 10.60 -23.21
N LYS A 267 7.30 11.78 -23.17
CA LYS A 267 8.20 12.22 -24.26
C LYS A 267 9.42 11.31 -24.45
N ARG A 268 9.81 10.59 -23.40
CA ARG A 268 10.91 9.62 -23.33
C ARG A 268 10.55 8.56 -22.31
N GLU A 269 11.14 7.38 -22.39
CA GLU A 269 10.92 6.35 -21.38
C GLU A 269 11.26 6.85 -19.96
N GLN A 270 10.31 6.68 -19.05
CA GLN A 270 10.42 7.04 -17.63
C GLN A 270 10.04 5.83 -16.78
N ARG A 271 10.63 5.74 -15.58
CA ARG A 271 10.23 4.71 -14.61
C ARG A 271 9.66 5.39 -13.39
N PHE A 272 8.34 5.46 -13.32
CA PHE A 272 7.65 6.09 -12.21
C PHE A 272 7.22 5.07 -11.15
N LYS A 273 7.16 5.52 -9.91
CA LYS A 273 6.61 4.76 -8.79
C LYS A 273 5.53 5.59 -8.11
N PHE A 274 4.36 5.02 -7.94
CA PHE A 274 3.30 5.64 -7.13
C PHE A 274 3.75 5.77 -5.67
N LEU A 275 3.46 6.91 -5.04
CA LEU A 275 3.77 7.16 -3.63
C LEU A 275 2.50 7.21 -2.79
N CYS A 276 1.58 8.11 -3.12
CA CYS A 276 0.30 8.24 -2.42
C CYS A 276 -0.69 9.08 -3.21
N GLU A 277 -1.97 8.93 -2.84
CA GLU A 277 -3.06 9.82 -3.22
C GLU A 277 -3.45 10.67 -2.01
N ARG A 278 -3.68 11.97 -2.20
CA ARG A 278 -4.25 12.86 -1.19
C ARG A 278 -4.93 14.07 -1.82
N ASN A 279 -6.18 14.35 -1.44
CA ASN A 279 -6.94 15.53 -1.90
C ASN A 279 -6.94 15.65 -3.44
N ASP A 280 -7.37 14.58 -4.13
CA ASP A 280 -7.43 14.47 -5.59
C ASP A 280 -6.09 14.67 -6.32
N LYS A 281 -4.98 14.54 -5.59
CA LYS A 281 -3.63 14.62 -6.12
C LYS A 281 -2.91 13.30 -5.95
N VAL A 282 -2.30 12.86 -7.03
CA VAL A 282 -1.46 11.67 -7.08
C VAL A 282 -0.01 12.10 -7.05
N PHE A 283 0.74 11.61 -6.06
CA PHE A 283 2.18 11.82 -5.93
C PHE A 283 2.90 10.58 -6.42
N PHE A 284 3.92 10.79 -7.25
CA PHE A 284 4.74 9.73 -7.80
C PHE A 284 6.19 10.20 -7.91
N SER A 285 7.14 9.28 -7.85
CA SER A 285 8.56 9.60 -8.04
C SER A 285 9.11 8.99 -9.31
N ASN A 286 10.04 9.71 -9.94
CA ASN A 286 10.87 9.12 -10.98
C ASN A 286 12.01 8.33 -10.32
N THR A 287 12.18 7.09 -10.73
CA THR A 287 13.19 6.15 -10.19
C THR A 287 14.38 5.96 -11.13
N ARG A 288 14.44 6.69 -12.25
CA ARG A 288 15.60 6.72 -13.14
C ARG A 288 16.79 7.41 -12.45
N SER A 289 18.00 7.04 -12.84
CA SER A 289 19.28 7.53 -12.30
C SER A 289 19.30 9.05 -12.08
N GLY A 290 19.42 9.47 -10.82
CA GLY A 290 19.42 10.87 -10.40
C GLY A 290 18.95 11.04 -8.96
N SER A 291 18.91 12.28 -8.49
CA SER A 291 18.29 12.61 -7.21
C SER A 291 16.80 12.27 -7.24
N PRO A 292 16.23 11.66 -6.18
CA PRO A 292 14.80 11.35 -6.14
C PRO A 292 13.96 12.62 -6.32
N GLN A 293 13.16 12.66 -7.38
CA GLN A 293 12.23 13.75 -7.66
C GLN A 293 10.80 13.27 -7.40
N VAL A 294 10.04 14.04 -6.63
CA VAL A 294 8.60 13.81 -6.40
C VAL A 294 7.82 14.73 -7.31
N SER A 295 6.99 14.14 -8.17
CA SER A 295 6.05 14.81 -9.05
C SER A 295 4.62 14.65 -8.52
N MET A 296 3.72 15.51 -9.01
CA MET A 296 2.31 15.52 -8.62
C MET A 296 1.45 15.68 -9.86
N MET A 297 0.37 14.90 -9.94
CA MET A 297 -0.70 15.05 -10.93
C MET A 297 -2.00 15.34 -10.17
N THR A 298 -2.78 16.31 -10.65
CA THR A 298 -4.13 16.59 -10.12
C THR A 298 -5.13 15.84 -11.00
N LEU A 299 -6.05 15.09 -10.38
CA LEU A 299 -7.09 14.34 -11.07
C LEU A 299 -8.35 15.20 -11.33
N SER A 300 -8.59 16.23 -10.51
CA SER A 300 -9.66 17.20 -10.73
C SER A 300 -9.36 18.12 -11.91
N GLY A 301 -10.20 18.06 -12.95
CA GLY A 301 -10.05 18.82 -14.20
C GLY A 301 -9.66 18.00 -15.42
N ILE A 302 -9.44 16.68 -15.27
CA ILE A 302 -9.43 15.79 -16.42
C ILE A 302 -10.88 15.49 -16.76
N HIS A 303 -11.47 16.29 -17.65
CA HIS A 303 -12.70 15.92 -18.33
C HIS A 303 -12.36 14.76 -19.26
N TRP A 304 -12.88 13.57 -18.95
CA TRP A 304 -12.79 12.37 -19.80
C TRP A 304 -13.76 12.49 -20.97
#